data_AF-A0AAE3SZG7-F1
#
_entry.id   AF-A0AAE3SZG7-F1
#
_cell.length_a   1.000
_cell.length_b   1.000
_cell.length_c   1.000
_cell.angle_alpha   90.00
_cell.angle_beta   90.00
_cell.angle_gamma   90.00
#
_symmetry.space_group_name_H-M   'P 1'
#
loop_
_entity.id
_entity.type
_entity.pdbx_description
1 polymer ?
#
loop_
_entity_poly.entity_id
_entity_poly.type
_entity_poly.pdbx_seq_one_letter_code
_entity_poly.pdbx_strand_id
1 'polypeptide(L)'
;MNHPVIVALAALVGLGMVLWVAPPFSAFEWAAWVQATGVLMALMWGAQLQREAALRSGRQAGHIAALFASNMHWVFRELADACAHRNPADFTVHRRILEEILAQGREASLQQLDGRGLAMVTSLRTLAVEALEVMVASPHEEDRDWAALQEHFARRLPSIAAWLSAAGHPPEHSGPTDYHGLRTSMDQLERR
;
A
#
# COMPACT_ATOMS: atom_id res chain seq x y z
N MET A 1 29.17 4.14 7.07
CA MET A 1 30.07 3.87 5.94
C MET A 1 29.31 2.98 4.95
N ASN A 2 29.03 3.47 3.74
CA ASN A 2 28.07 2.83 2.85
C ASN A 2 28.60 1.47 2.37
N HIS A 3 27.89 0.37 2.64
CA HIS A 3 28.20 -0.98 2.11
C HIS A 3 28.66 -1.05 0.64
N PRO A 4 28.08 -0.30 -0.32
CA PRO A 4 28.58 -0.29 -1.70
C PRO A 4 30.02 0.23 -1.84
N VAL A 5 30.43 1.17 -0.99
CA VAL A 5 31.80 1.73 -0.99
C VAL A 5 32.80 0.68 -0.52
N ILE A 6 32.43 -0.14 0.47
CA ILE A 6 33.28 -1.22 1.00
C ILE A 6 33.44 -2.33 -0.04
N VAL A 7 32.36 -2.71 -0.73
CA VAL A 7 32.39 -3.72 -1.81
C VAL A 7 33.21 -3.22 -3.01
N ALA A 8 33.04 -1.95 -3.40
CA ALA A 8 33.83 -1.33 -4.47
C ALA A 8 35.33 -1.29 -4.13
N LEU A 9 35.67 -0.91 -2.89
CA LEU A 9 37.05 -0.92 -2.40
C LEU A 9 37.64 -2.33 -2.36
N ALA A 10 36.88 -3.33 -1.87
CA ALA A 10 37.32 -4.72 -1.85
C ALA A 10 37.53 -5.27 -3.27
N ALA A 11 36.65 -4.93 -4.21
CA ALA A 11 36.78 -5.30 -5.61
C ALA A 11 38.01 -4.66 -6.26
N LEU A 12 38.26 -3.36 -6.02
CA LEU A 12 39.43 -2.64 -6.52
C LEU A 12 40.75 -3.19 -5.95
N VAL A 13 40.79 -3.48 -4.65
CA VAL A 13 41.96 -4.07 -3.99
C VAL A 13 42.21 -5.50 -4.51
N GLY A 14 41.16 -6.30 -4.68
CA GLY A 14 41.25 -7.63 -5.27
C GLY A 14 41.77 -7.59 -6.71
N LEU A 15 41.24 -6.69 -7.54
CA LEU A 15 41.72 -6.50 -8.92
C LEU A 15 43.19 -6.07 -8.96
N GLY A 16 43.57 -5.13 -8.09
CA GLY A 16 44.95 -4.66 -7.96
C GLY A 16 45.92 -5.77 -7.53
N MET A 17 45.50 -6.64 -6.60
CA MET A 17 46.31 -7.79 -6.18
C MET A 17 46.49 -8.81 -7.32
N VAL A 18 45.45 -9.09 -8.10
CA VAL A 18 45.57 -10.03 -9.23
C VAL A 18 46.48 -9.47 -10.33
N LEU A 19 46.37 -8.18 -10.64
CA LEU A 19 47.27 -7.47 -11.58
C LEU A 19 48.73 -7.47 -11.10
N TRP A 20 48.97 -7.46 -9.78
CA TRP A 20 50.31 -7.53 -9.21
C TRP A 20 50.93 -8.93 -9.33
N VAL A 21 50.13 -9.99 -9.18
CA VAL A 21 50.59 -11.38 -9.21
C VAL A 21 50.72 -11.91 -10.64
N ALA A 22 49.84 -11.48 -11.56
CA ALA A 22 49.83 -11.92 -12.95
C ALA A 22 49.63 -10.70 -13.88
N PRO A 23 50.69 -9.89 -14.11
CA PRO A 23 50.59 -8.74 -14.99
C PRO A 23 50.34 -9.20 -16.43
N PRO A 24 49.41 -8.57 -17.17
CA PRO A 24 49.13 -8.93 -18.55
C PRO A 24 50.34 -8.62 -19.46
N PHE A 25 50.76 -9.60 -20.24
CA PHE A 25 51.92 -9.50 -21.15
C PHE A 25 51.50 -9.31 -22.62
N SER A 26 50.21 -9.43 -22.93
CA SER A 26 49.68 -9.28 -24.29
C SER A 26 48.48 -8.31 -24.39
N ALA A 27 48.27 -7.75 -25.58
CA ALA A 27 47.15 -6.84 -25.86
C ALA A 27 45.77 -7.53 -25.68
N PHE A 28 45.70 -8.85 -25.89
CA PHE A 28 44.49 -9.65 -25.70
C PHE A 28 44.14 -9.80 -24.22
N GLU A 29 45.12 -10.05 -23.35
CA GLU A 29 44.92 -10.13 -21.90
C GLU A 29 44.47 -8.78 -21.33
N TRP A 30 45.03 -7.67 -21.85
CA TRP A 30 44.57 -6.32 -21.51
C TRP A 30 43.10 -6.09 -21.88
N ALA A 31 42.68 -6.50 -23.07
CA ALA A 31 41.29 -6.39 -23.50
C ALA A 31 40.34 -7.20 -22.59
N ALA A 32 40.75 -8.42 -22.22
CA ALA A 32 39.98 -9.27 -21.31
C ALA A 32 39.83 -8.63 -19.91
N TRP A 33 40.87 -7.98 -19.40
CA TRP A 33 40.83 -7.26 -18.12
C TRP A 33 39.89 -6.06 -18.14
N VAL A 34 39.97 -5.23 -19.18
CA VAL A 34 39.07 -4.08 -19.35
C VAL A 34 37.62 -4.55 -19.46
N GLN A 35 37.38 -5.63 -20.22
CA GLN A 35 36.05 -6.21 -20.37
C GLN A 35 35.50 -6.79 -19.07
N ALA A 36 36.30 -7.57 -18.33
CA ALA A 36 35.89 -8.13 -17.04
C ALA A 36 35.56 -7.03 -16.02
N THR A 37 36.38 -5.98 -15.97
CA THR A 37 36.15 -4.82 -15.10
C THR A 37 34.87 -4.06 -15.50
N GLY A 38 34.64 -3.89 -16.80
CA GLY A 38 33.41 -3.29 -17.33
C GLY A 38 32.16 -4.08 -16.96
N VAL A 39 32.21 -5.42 -17.06
CA VAL A 39 31.10 -6.29 -16.66
C VAL A 39 30.82 -6.21 -15.17
N LEU A 40 31.86 -6.23 -14.31
CA LEU A 40 31.70 -6.10 -12.86
C LEU A 40 31.08 -4.75 -12.48
N MET A 41 31.54 -3.67 -13.10
CA MET A 41 30.96 -2.33 -12.89
C MET A 41 29.50 -2.27 -13.34
N ALA A 42 29.16 -2.87 -14.49
CA ALA A 42 27.78 -2.92 -14.97
C ALA A 42 26.86 -3.71 -14.03
N LEU A 43 27.33 -4.84 -13.48
CA LEU A 43 26.58 -5.62 -12.48
C LEU A 43 26.38 -4.86 -11.18
N MET A 44 27.42 -4.18 -10.68
CA MET A 44 27.31 -3.32 -9.50
C MET A 44 26.32 -2.18 -9.71
N TRP A 45 26.39 -1.52 -10.87
CA TRP A 45 25.47 -0.44 -11.24
C TRP A 45 24.03 -0.94 -11.35
N GLY A 46 23.82 -2.09 -12.00
CA GLY A 46 22.51 -2.75 -12.10
C GLY A 46 21.93 -3.10 -10.72
N ALA A 47 22.75 -3.65 -9.82
CA ALA A 47 22.34 -3.96 -8.46
C ALA A 47 21.98 -2.71 -7.65
N GLN A 48 22.68 -1.60 -7.85
CA GLN A 48 22.35 -0.31 -7.24
C GLN A 48 21.02 0.23 -7.76
N LEU A 49 20.81 0.23 -9.08
CA LEU A 49 19.54 0.65 -9.68
C LEU A 49 18.36 -0.20 -9.21
N GLN A 50 18.56 -1.52 -9.10
CA GLN A 50 17.54 -2.42 -8.55
C GLN A 50 17.22 -2.11 -7.08
N ARG A 51 18.23 -1.81 -6.25
CA ARG A 51 18.01 -1.38 -4.86
C ARG A 51 17.24 -0.07 -4.79
N GLU A 52 17.59 0.91 -5.60
CA GLU A 52 16.86 2.19 -5.64
C GLU A 52 15.42 2.01 -6.14
N ALA A 53 15.21 1.16 -7.14
CA ALA A 53 13.88 0.82 -7.64
C ALA A 53 13.04 0.12 -6.56
N ALA A 54 13.63 -0.84 -5.83
CA ALA A 54 12.96 -1.52 -4.70
C ALA A 54 12.59 -0.54 -3.58
N LEU A 55 13.47 0.40 -3.23
CA LEU A 55 13.19 1.43 -2.22
C LEU A 55 12.09 2.41 -2.65
N ARG A 56 11.99 2.73 -3.96
CA ARG A 56 10.89 3.55 -4.50
C ARG A 56 9.58 2.77 -4.50
N SER A 57 9.61 1.52 -4.96
CA SER A 57 8.47 0.61 -4.96
C SER A 57 7.90 0.41 -3.56
N GLY A 58 8.74 0.15 -2.56
CA GLY A 58 8.28 -0.05 -1.16
C GLY A 58 7.64 1.20 -0.54
N ARG A 59 8.11 2.40 -0.87
CA ARG A 59 7.46 3.65 -0.42
C ARG A 59 6.10 3.87 -1.08
N GLN A 60 6.00 3.59 -2.37
CA GLN A 60 4.74 3.68 -3.10
C GLN A 60 3.72 2.63 -2.60
N ALA A 61 4.18 1.41 -2.34
CA ALA A 61 3.41 0.34 -1.70
C ALA A 61 2.85 0.78 -0.35
N GLY A 62 3.71 1.34 0.51
CA GLY A 62 3.31 1.87 1.82
C GLY A 62 2.28 2.98 1.72
N HIS A 63 2.44 3.89 0.75
CA HIS A 63 1.49 4.97 0.51
C HIS A 63 0.11 4.46 0.07
N ILE A 64 0.07 3.50 -0.87
CA ILE A 64 -1.19 2.87 -1.32
C ILE A 64 -1.88 2.14 -0.16
N ALA A 65 -1.12 1.41 0.65
CA ALA A 65 -1.65 0.71 1.81
C ALA A 65 -2.26 1.70 2.82
N ALA A 66 -1.57 2.81 3.08
CA ALA A 66 -2.05 3.86 3.98
C ALA A 66 -3.31 4.56 3.46
N LEU A 67 -3.38 4.82 2.15
CA LEU A 67 -4.56 5.41 1.51
C LEU A 67 -5.78 4.49 1.62
N PHE A 68 -5.59 3.19 1.40
CA PHE A 68 -6.64 2.19 1.60
C PHE A 68 -7.11 2.17 3.06
N ALA A 69 -6.18 2.17 4.02
CA ALA A 69 -6.51 2.18 5.45
C ALA A 69 -7.23 3.47 5.89
N SER A 70 -6.86 4.62 5.33
CA SER A 70 -7.50 5.90 5.60
C SER A 70 -8.94 5.92 5.11
N ASN A 71 -9.17 5.48 3.87
CA ASN A 71 -10.51 5.36 3.29
C ASN A 71 -11.39 4.39 4.10
N MET A 72 -10.82 3.27 4.54
CA MET A 72 -11.50 2.29 5.40
C MET A 72 -11.85 2.87 6.77
N HIS A 73 -10.95 3.64 7.39
CA HIS A 73 -11.21 4.29 8.67
C HIS A 73 -12.35 5.29 8.57
N TRP A 74 -12.31 6.12 7.52
CA TRP A 74 -13.33 7.13 7.29
C TRP A 74 -14.71 6.49 7.05
N VAL A 75 -14.83 5.51 6.16
CA VAL A 75 -16.13 4.92 5.83
C VAL A 75 -16.73 4.17 7.02
N PHE A 76 -15.90 3.52 7.86
CA PHE A 76 -16.37 2.90 9.11
C PHE A 76 -16.87 3.94 10.11
N ARG A 77 -16.25 5.12 10.16
CA ARG A 77 -16.68 6.23 11.02
C ARG A 77 -18.02 6.77 10.56
N GLU A 78 -18.19 7.03 9.27
CA GLU A 78 -19.45 7.52 8.72
C GLU A 78 -20.58 6.49 8.80
N LEU A 79 -20.28 5.19 8.65
CA LEU A 79 -21.26 4.13 8.89
C LEU A 79 -21.70 4.08 10.35
N ALA A 80 -20.77 4.20 11.30
CA ALA A 80 -21.10 4.29 12.72
C ALA A 80 -21.98 5.51 13.02
N ASP A 81 -21.66 6.66 12.39
CA ASP A 81 -22.41 7.91 12.57
C ASP A 81 -23.81 7.85 11.95
N ALA A 82 -23.94 7.30 10.74
CA ALA A 82 -25.22 7.05 10.10
C ALA A 82 -26.10 6.10 10.92
N CYS A 83 -25.50 5.08 11.56
CA CYS A 83 -26.22 4.21 12.49
C CYS A 83 -26.67 4.94 13.76
N ALA A 84 -25.82 5.79 14.33
CA ALA A 84 -26.13 6.58 15.53
C ALA A 84 -27.33 7.51 15.29
N HIS A 85 -27.38 8.14 14.11
CA HIS A 85 -28.47 9.03 13.70
C HIS A 85 -29.67 8.29 13.08
N ARG A 86 -29.58 6.97 12.91
CA ARG A 86 -30.57 6.14 12.19
C ARG A 86 -30.92 6.73 10.82
N ASN A 87 -29.90 7.21 10.10
CA ASN A 87 -30.06 7.82 8.79
C ASN A 87 -29.88 6.76 7.68
N PRO A 88 -30.97 6.24 7.09
CA PRO A 88 -30.91 5.20 6.07
C PRO A 88 -30.24 5.69 4.78
N ALA A 89 -30.44 6.95 4.40
CA ALA A 89 -29.88 7.52 3.18
C ALA A 89 -28.36 7.55 3.27
N ASP A 90 -27.82 8.12 4.35
CA ASP A 90 -26.37 8.16 4.56
C ASP A 90 -25.81 6.73 4.71
N PHE A 91 -26.51 5.85 5.42
CA PHE A 91 -26.05 4.48 5.59
C PHE A 91 -25.92 3.74 4.24
N THR A 92 -26.89 3.88 3.34
CA THR A 92 -26.84 3.22 2.02
C THR A 92 -25.73 3.78 1.13
N VAL A 93 -25.50 5.10 1.18
CA VAL A 93 -24.39 5.76 0.47
C VAL A 93 -23.05 5.24 0.99
N HIS A 94 -22.83 5.23 2.30
CA HIS A 94 -21.56 4.78 2.86
C HIS A 94 -21.34 3.26 2.69
N ARG A 95 -22.40 2.45 2.68
CA ARG A 95 -22.33 1.03 2.30
C ARG A 95 -21.82 0.87 0.86
N ARG A 96 -22.34 1.66 -0.07
CA ARG A 96 -21.91 1.61 -1.48
C ARG A 96 -20.47 2.10 -1.66
N ILE A 97 -20.08 3.15 -0.92
CA ILE A 97 -18.68 3.62 -0.90
C ILE A 97 -17.75 2.51 -0.38
N LEU A 98 -18.16 1.74 0.64
CA LEU A 98 -17.39 0.61 1.13
C LEU A 98 -17.21 -0.47 0.04
N GLU A 99 -18.25 -0.78 -0.74
CA GLU A 99 -18.18 -1.70 -1.88
C GLU A 99 -17.21 -1.19 -2.97
N GLU A 100 -17.24 0.10 -3.27
CA GLU A 100 -16.35 0.74 -4.25
C GLU A 100 -14.89 0.74 -3.78
N ILE A 101 -14.63 1.06 -2.52
CA ILE A 101 -13.27 0.96 -1.92
C ILE A 101 -12.75 -0.47 -2.03
N LEU A 102 -13.59 -1.47 -1.78
CA LEU A 102 -13.20 -2.88 -1.92
C LEU A 102 -12.94 -3.27 -3.38
N ALA A 103 -13.73 -2.76 -4.32
CA ALA A 103 -13.54 -3.01 -5.74
C ALA A 103 -12.22 -2.41 -6.23
N GLN A 104 -11.94 -1.15 -5.89
CA GLN A 104 -10.68 -0.46 -6.22
C GLN A 104 -9.46 -1.13 -5.57
N GLY A 105 -9.61 -1.56 -4.31
CA GLY A 105 -8.56 -2.26 -3.57
C GLY A 105 -8.17 -3.61 -4.19
N ARG A 106 -9.04 -4.26 -4.97
CA ARG A 106 -8.71 -5.52 -5.68
C ARG A 106 -7.74 -5.32 -6.86
N GLU A 107 -7.91 -4.24 -7.61
CA GLU A 107 -7.33 -4.13 -8.95
C GLU A 107 -5.97 -3.43 -8.95
N ALA A 108 -5.82 -2.34 -8.16
CA ALA A 108 -4.64 -1.50 -8.23
C ALA A 108 -3.58 -1.79 -7.14
N SER A 109 -4.01 -2.26 -5.96
CA SER A 109 -3.13 -2.26 -4.78
C SER A 109 -2.33 -3.54 -4.59
N LEU A 110 -2.93 -4.73 -4.77
CA LEU A 110 -2.32 -5.99 -4.35
C LEU A 110 -1.01 -6.35 -5.06
N GLN A 111 -0.86 -6.00 -6.33
CA GLN A 111 0.35 -6.32 -7.09
C GLN A 111 1.57 -5.49 -6.67
N GLN A 112 1.35 -4.36 -6.01
CA GLN A 112 2.39 -3.41 -5.63
C GLN A 112 2.70 -3.45 -4.12
N LEU A 113 1.98 -4.25 -3.32
CA LEU A 113 2.11 -4.28 -1.87
C LEU A 113 3.19 -5.24 -1.37
N ASP A 114 4.11 -4.72 -0.55
CA ASP A 114 5.07 -5.53 0.22
C ASP A 114 4.43 -6.12 1.49
N GLY A 115 5.06 -7.13 2.09
CA GLY A 115 4.48 -8.01 3.12
C GLY A 115 3.67 -7.34 4.24
N ARG A 116 4.14 -6.23 4.83
CA ARG A 116 3.40 -5.52 5.90
C ARG A 116 2.17 -4.78 5.36
N GLY A 117 2.31 -4.10 4.22
CA GLY A 117 1.20 -3.40 3.57
C GLY A 117 0.15 -4.38 3.06
N LEU A 118 0.60 -5.51 2.52
CA LEU A 118 -0.27 -6.60 2.10
C LEU A 118 -1.07 -7.17 3.28
N ALA A 119 -0.41 -7.48 4.41
CA ALA A 119 -1.09 -8.01 5.60
C ALA A 119 -2.13 -7.04 6.19
N MET A 120 -1.84 -5.74 6.16
CA MET A 120 -2.78 -4.72 6.60
C MET A 120 -3.99 -4.65 5.66
N VAL A 121 -3.76 -4.55 4.35
CA VAL A 121 -4.83 -4.46 3.34
C VAL A 121 -5.70 -5.71 3.34
N THR A 122 -5.12 -6.91 3.47
CA THR A 122 -5.90 -8.15 3.57
C THR A 122 -6.75 -8.19 4.84
N SER A 123 -6.19 -7.82 5.99
CA SER A 123 -6.94 -7.73 7.26
C SER A 123 -8.10 -6.73 7.16
N LEU A 124 -7.86 -5.54 6.61
CA LEU A 124 -8.88 -4.52 6.41
C LEU A 124 -9.97 -4.97 5.43
N ARG A 125 -9.61 -5.71 4.38
CA ARG A 125 -10.58 -6.31 3.47
C ARG A 125 -11.46 -7.35 4.15
N THR A 126 -10.88 -8.20 5.01
CA THR A 126 -11.68 -9.15 5.80
C THR A 126 -12.70 -8.42 6.68
N LEU A 127 -12.28 -7.34 7.34
CA LEU A 127 -13.20 -6.49 8.12
C LEU A 127 -14.29 -5.84 7.27
N ALA A 128 -13.94 -5.37 6.07
CA ALA A 128 -14.88 -4.75 5.14
C ALA A 128 -15.95 -5.74 4.65
N VAL A 129 -15.53 -6.97 4.32
CA VAL A 129 -16.45 -8.03 3.90
C VAL A 129 -17.35 -8.46 5.05
N GLU A 130 -16.79 -8.67 6.24
CA GLU A 130 -17.56 -8.96 7.46
C GLU A 130 -18.61 -7.87 7.72
N ALA A 131 -18.21 -6.60 7.61
CA ALA A 131 -19.11 -5.47 7.72
C ALA A 131 -20.26 -5.56 6.70
N LEU A 132 -19.98 -5.80 5.42
CA LEU A 132 -21.03 -5.94 4.40
C LEU A 132 -21.97 -7.11 4.68
N GLU A 133 -21.45 -8.25 5.15
CA GLU A 133 -22.27 -9.41 5.53
C GLU A 133 -23.24 -9.06 6.66
N VAL A 134 -22.76 -8.35 7.70
CA VAL A 134 -23.59 -7.87 8.81
C VAL A 134 -24.67 -6.90 8.32
N MET A 135 -24.35 -6.01 7.37
CA MET A 135 -25.34 -5.09 6.80
C MET A 135 -26.41 -5.79 5.96
N VAL A 136 -26.04 -6.85 5.23
CA VAL A 136 -26.96 -7.65 4.40
C VAL A 136 -27.91 -8.49 5.26
N ALA A 137 -27.45 -8.95 6.44
CA ALA A 137 -28.27 -9.73 7.37
C ALA A 137 -29.50 -8.98 7.92
N SER A 138 -29.51 -7.64 7.86
CA SER A 138 -30.65 -6.79 8.25
C SER A 138 -31.13 -5.92 7.09
N PRO A 139 -31.80 -6.51 6.08
CA PRO A 139 -32.10 -5.85 4.82
C PRO A 139 -33.25 -4.82 4.91
N HIS A 140 -34.15 -4.95 5.89
CA HIS A 140 -35.30 -4.05 6.05
C HIS A 140 -35.01 -2.96 7.08
N GLU A 141 -35.39 -1.73 6.74
CA GLU A 141 -35.12 -0.53 7.53
C GLU A 141 -35.80 -0.53 8.90
N GLU A 142 -37.01 -1.13 8.96
CA GLU A 142 -37.84 -1.19 10.17
C GLU A 142 -37.36 -2.22 11.20
N ASP A 143 -36.61 -3.23 10.77
CA ASP A 143 -36.18 -4.37 11.61
C ASP A 143 -34.65 -4.35 11.86
N ARG A 144 -34.00 -3.24 11.51
CA ARG A 144 -32.56 -3.09 11.61
C ARG A 144 -32.16 -2.71 13.03
N ASP A 145 -31.31 -3.53 13.65
CA ASP A 145 -30.68 -3.20 14.93
C ASP A 145 -29.56 -2.18 14.73
N TRP A 146 -29.96 -0.90 14.62
CA TRP A 146 -29.07 0.24 14.44
C TRP A 146 -28.01 0.36 15.55
N ALA A 147 -28.35 -0.04 16.78
CA ALA A 147 -27.42 0.02 17.90
C ALA A 147 -26.33 -1.05 17.79
N ALA A 148 -26.71 -2.28 17.43
CA ALA A 148 -25.74 -3.35 17.18
C ALA A 148 -24.82 -3.02 15.99
N LEU A 149 -25.35 -2.41 14.93
CA LEU A 149 -24.55 -1.94 13.79
C LEU A 149 -23.58 -0.82 14.18
N GLN A 150 -24.05 0.19 14.91
CA GLN A 150 -23.19 1.26 15.41
C GLN A 150 -22.04 0.68 16.26
N GLU A 151 -22.36 -0.21 17.19
CA GLU A 151 -21.36 -0.84 18.03
C GLU A 151 -20.35 -1.66 17.21
N HIS A 152 -20.84 -2.41 16.22
CA HIS A 152 -19.99 -3.17 15.31
C HIS A 152 -18.95 -2.27 14.63
N PHE A 153 -19.37 -1.16 14.00
CA PHE A 153 -18.44 -0.25 13.33
C PHE A 153 -17.52 0.47 14.31
N ALA A 154 -18.06 0.98 15.42
CA ALA A 154 -17.29 1.70 16.43
C ALA A 154 -16.18 0.83 17.05
N ARG A 155 -16.44 -0.48 17.26
CA ARG A 155 -15.45 -1.42 17.82
C ARG A 155 -14.26 -1.66 16.88
N ARG A 156 -14.43 -1.49 15.57
CA ARG A 156 -13.37 -1.71 14.56
C ARG A 156 -12.52 -0.44 14.30
N LEU A 157 -13.03 0.75 14.62
CA LEU A 157 -12.27 2.00 14.41
C LEU A 157 -10.89 2.03 15.09
N PRO A 158 -10.72 1.58 16.35
CA PRO A 158 -9.41 1.59 17.00
C PRO A 158 -8.39 0.66 16.32
N SER A 159 -8.82 -0.49 15.78
CA SER A 159 -7.89 -1.40 15.11
C SER A 159 -7.41 -0.84 13.77
N ILE A 160 -8.30 -0.17 13.02
CA ILE A 160 -7.93 0.52 11.77
C ILE A 160 -7.01 1.72 12.08
N ALA A 161 -7.30 2.49 13.13
CA ALA A 161 -6.47 3.59 13.59
C ALA A 161 -5.08 3.13 14.06
N ALA A 162 -4.98 1.97 14.72
CA ALA A 162 -3.71 1.38 15.13
C ALA A 162 -2.84 1.01 13.92
N TRP A 163 -3.45 0.45 12.86
CA TRP A 163 -2.75 0.16 11.60
C TRP A 163 -2.21 1.42 10.94
N LEU A 164 -3.04 2.46 10.87
CA LEU A 164 -2.71 3.78 10.35
C LEU A 164 -1.54 4.43 11.11
N SER A 165 -1.62 4.47 12.44
CA SER A 165 -0.55 4.98 13.30
C SER A 165 0.73 4.15 13.15
N ALA A 166 0.63 2.84 13.04
CA ALA A 166 1.76 1.94 12.85
C ALA A 166 2.40 2.04 11.45
N ALA A 167 1.71 2.69 10.50
CA ALA A 167 2.22 3.03 9.18
C ALA A 167 2.76 4.47 9.09
N GLY A 168 2.67 5.26 10.17
CA GLY A 168 3.10 6.67 10.18
C GLY A 168 2.07 7.64 9.58
N HIS A 169 0.83 7.19 9.38
CA HIS A 169 -0.26 7.95 8.79
C HIS A 169 -1.43 8.00 9.79
N PRO A 170 -1.41 8.87 10.82
CA PRO A 170 -2.53 8.95 11.77
C PRO A 170 -3.84 9.27 11.04
N PRO A 171 -4.99 8.75 11.53
CA PRO A 171 -6.27 8.94 10.86
C PRO A 171 -6.60 10.43 10.71
N GLU A 172 -6.79 10.87 9.47
CA GLU A 172 -7.18 12.24 9.16
C GLU A 172 -8.66 12.45 9.48
N HIS A 173 -9.04 13.68 9.87
CA HIS A 173 -10.45 14.05 10.04
C HIS A 173 -11.18 14.25 8.70
N SER A 174 -10.41 14.34 7.61
CA SER A 174 -10.87 14.54 6.25
C SER A 174 -11.25 13.21 5.60
N GLY A 175 -12.35 13.18 4.84
CA GLY A 175 -12.72 12.02 4.01
C GLY A 175 -11.78 11.78 2.84
N PRO A 176 -12.06 10.76 1.98
CA PRO A 176 -11.19 10.37 0.88
C PRO A 176 -10.73 11.58 0.07
N THR A 177 -9.47 11.61 -0.36
CA THR A 177 -8.91 12.72 -1.15
C THR A 177 -9.69 12.97 -2.46
N ASP A 178 -10.43 11.97 -2.94
CA ASP A 178 -11.32 12.00 -4.12
C ASP A 178 -12.83 12.00 -3.78
N TYR A 179 -13.22 12.35 -2.54
CA TYR A 179 -14.63 12.38 -2.13
C TYR A 179 -15.51 13.24 -3.04
N HIS A 180 -14.95 14.34 -3.56
CA HIS A 180 -15.63 15.17 -4.56
C HIS A 180 -15.85 14.46 -5.90
N GLY A 181 -14.90 13.64 -6.35
CA GLY A 181 -15.00 12.86 -7.58
C GLY A 181 -16.07 11.77 -7.51
N LEU A 182 -16.10 11.02 -6.40
CA LEU A 182 -17.09 9.97 -6.15
C LEU A 182 -18.51 10.53 -6.04
N ARG A 183 -18.67 11.70 -5.40
CA ARG A 183 -19.96 12.40 -5.32
C ARG A 183 -20.43 12.89 -6.70
N THR A 184 -19.55 13.41 -7.53
CA THR A 184 -19.92 13.87 -8.89
C THR A 184 -20.31 12.72 -9.83
N SER A 185 -19.71 11.53 -9.70
CA SER A 185 -20.16 10.35 -10.45
C SER A 185 -21.51 9.82 -9.95
N MET A 186 -21.79 9.91 -8.66
CA MET A 186 -23.10 9.53 -8.09
C MET A 186 -24.22 10.48 -8.57
N ASP A 187 -23.95 11.78 -8.59
CA ASP A 187 -24.87 12.82 -9.08
C ASP A 187 -25.19 12.66 -10.59
N GLN A 188 -24.31 11.99 -11.36
CA GLN A 188 -24.54 11.63 -12.76
C GLN A 188 -25.32 10.32 -12.93
N LEU A 189 -25.19 9.38 -12.00
CA LEU A 189 -25.92 8.10 -11.99
C LEU A 189 -27.38 8.28 -11.56
N GLU A 190 -27.67 9.20 -10.64
CA GLU A 190 -29.06 9.51 -10.22
C GLU A 190 -29.83 10.37 -11.23
N ARG A 191 -29.13 11.05 -12.16
CA ARG A 191 -29.75 11.85 -13.23
C ARG A 191 -30.02 11.07 -14.53
N ARG A 192 -29.73 9.76 -14.56
CA ARG A 192 -30.05 8.86 -15.68
C ARG A 192 -31.16 7.91 -15.30
#